data_AF-A0A7Z9R1L0-F1
#
_entry.id   AF-A0A7Z9R1L0-F1
#
_cell.length_a   1.000
_cell.length_b   1.000
_cell.length_c   1.000
_cell.angle_alpha   90.00
_cell.angle_beta   90.00
_cell.angle_gamma   90.00
#
_symmetry.space_group_name_H-M   'P 1'
#
loop_
_entity.id
_entity.type
_entity.pdbx_description
1 polymer ?
#
loop_
_entity_poly.entity_id
_entity_poly.type
_entity_poly.pdbx_seq_one_letter_code
_entity_poly.pdbx_strand_id
1 'polypeptide(L)' 'MKTKTITFESALQKLEETVDKLEEGSIPLDEALTTFESGVRWSRECSKFLENAEQRIETIIKNENGEYEQKEFLLE' A
#
# COMPACT_ATOMS: atom_id res chain seq x y z
N MET A 1 -23.21 6.43 -11.51
CA MET A 1 -22.12 7.00 -10.69
C MET A 1 -20.95 6.03 -10.79
N LYS A 2 -19.80 6.44 -11.34
CA LYS A 2 -18.62 5.56 -11.42
C LYS A 2 -17.98 5.52 -10.03
N THR A 3 -18.13 4.41 -9.32
CA THR A 3 -17.38 4.11 -8.10
C THR A 3 -15.89 4.12 -8.48
N LYS A 4 -15.17 5.15 -8.04
CA LYS A 4 -13.73 5.27 -8.28
C LYS A 4 -13.04 4.24 -7.39
N THR A 5 -12.74 3.07 -7.95
CA THR A 5 -11.93 2.05 -7.29
C THR A 5 -10.58 2.68 -6.95
N ILE A 6 -10.16 2.57 -5.68
CA ILE A 6 -8.83 3.02 -5.25
C ILE A 6 -7.82 2.08 -5.92
N THR A 7 -6.80 2.65 -6.59
CA THR A 7 -5.66 1.90 -7.14
C THR A 7 -4.45 2.04 -6.23
N PHE A 8 -3.47 1.15 -6.37
CA PHE A 8 -2.21 1.22 -5.62
C PHE A 8 -1.50 2.55 -5.85
N GLU A 9 -1.35 2.99 -7.09
CA GLU A 9 -0.69 4.24 -7.47
C GLU A 9 -1.41 5.44 -6.85
N SER A 10 -2.74 5.41 -6.81
CA SER A 10 -3.52 6.49 -6.20
C SER A 10 -3.42 6.51 -4.67
N ALA A 11 -3.19 5.36 -4.02
CA ALA A 11 -2.99 5.29 -2.58
C ALA A 11 -1.56 5.71 -2.21
N LEU A 12 -0.57 5.31 -3.01
CA LEU A 12 0.83 5.69 -2.86
C LEU A 12 1.00 7.20 -3.03
N GLN A 13 0.44 7.79 -4.09
CA GLN A 13 0.50 9.23 -4.31
C GLN A 13 -0.07 10.01 -3.11
N LYS A 14 -1.20 9.57 -2.55
CA LYS A 14 -1.77 10.22 -1.38
C LYS A 14 -0.91 10.06 -0.13
N LEU A 15 -0.23 8.92 0.03
CA LEU A 15 0.71 8.72 1.12
C LEU A 15 1.88 9.69 1.00
N GLU A 16 2.47 9.82 -0.19
CA GLU A 16 3.54 10.77 -0.50
C GLU A 16 3.11 12.20 -0.18
N GLU A 17 1.92 12.63 -0.66
CA GLU A 17 1.35 13.94 -0.36
C GLU A 17 1.16 14.18 1.16
N THR A 18 0.79 13.14 1.93
CA THR A 18 0.70 13.28 3.39
C THR A 18 2.06 13.42 4.06
N VAL A 19 3.09 12.73 3.56
CA VAL A 19 4.46 12.83 4.08
C VAL A 19 5.02 14.21 3.79
N ASP A 20 4.93 14.67 2.54
CA ASP A 20 5.39 15.99 2.12
C ASP A 20 4.79 17.10 2.99
N LYS A 21 3.47 17.01 3.25
CA LYS A 21 2.76 17.98 4.08
C LYS A 21 3.18 17.96 5.56
N LEU A 22 3.51 16.79 6.09
CA LEU A 22 4.03 16.66 7.46
C LEU A 22 5.47 17.20 7.57
N GLU A 23 6.29 16.99 6.53
CA GLU A 23 7.67 17.45 6.46
C GLU A 23 7.78 18.98 6.29
N GLU A 24 6.80 19.61 5.66
CA GLU A 24 6.73 21.07 5.50
C GLU A 24 6.74 21.80 6.86
N GLY A 25 6.24 21.14 7.92
CA GLY A 25 6.37 21.60 9.32
C GLY A 25 5.61 22.88 9.68
N SER A 26 4.91 23.50 8.72
CA SER A 26 4.15 24.74 8.89
C SER A 26 2.67 24.55 9.22
N ILE A 27 2.24 23.30 9.48
CA ILE A 27 0.84 22.98 9.77
C ILE A 27 0.52 23.04 11.27
N PRO A 28 -0.67 23.50 11.67
CA PRO A 28 -1.13 23.44 13.06
C PRO A 28 -1.20 22.00 13.59
N LEU A 29 -1.07 21.83 14.91
CA LEU A 29 -1.06 20.50 15.55
C LEU A 29 -2.29 19.65 15.21
N ASP A 30 -3.49 20.23 15.25
CA ASP A 30 -4.73 19.50 14.92
C ASP A 30 -4.75 19.01 13.46
N GLU A 31 -4.20 19.81 12.56
CA GLU A 31 -4.06 19.45 11.15
C GLU A 31 -2.96 18.41 10.94
N ALA A 32 -1.86 18.48 11.70
CA ALA A 32 -0.80 17.48 11.70
C ALA A 32 -1.33 16.10 12.15
N LEU A 33 -2.14 16.05 13.21
CA LEU A 33 -2.77 14.82 13.67
C LEU A 33 -3.68 14.22 12.60
N THR A 34 -4.53 15.04 11.98
CA THR A 34 -5.44 14.60 10.91
C THR A 34 -4.67 14.09 9.68
N THR A 35 -3.58 14.77 9.33
CA THR A 35 -2.71 14.40 8.20
C THR A 35 -1.98 13.09 8.49
N PHE A 36 -1.49 12.91 9.72
CA PHE A 36 -0.87 11.67 10.18
C PHE A 36 -1.84 10.49 10.15
N GLU A 37 -3.05 10.64 10.67
CA GLU A 37 -4.08 9.58 10.61
C GLU A 37 -4.39 9.17 9.16
N SER A 38 -4.46 10.15 8.26
CA SER A 38 -4.63 9.91 6.83
C SER A 38 -3.44 9.16 6.23
N GLY A 39 -2.21 9.53 6.58
CA GLY A 39 -1.00 8.84 6.15
C GLY A 39 -0.96 7.38 6.62
N VAL A 40 -1.28 7.12 7.89
CA VAL A 40 -1.39 5.75 8.43
C VAL A 40 -2.42 4.93 7.66
N ARG A 41 -3.55 5.53 7.29
CA ARG A 41 -4.56 4.86 6.46
C ARG A 41 -4.02 4.51 5.07
N TRP A 42 -3.38 5.45 4.37
CA TRP A 42 -2.84 5.19 3.03
C TRP A 42 -1.71 4.17 3.03
N SER A 43 -0.85 4.21 4.04
CA SER A 43 0.18 3.19 4.27
C SER A 43 -0.42 1.79 4.39
N ARG A 44 -1.47 1.62 5.21
CA ARG A 44 -2.17 0.34 5.35
C ARG A 44 -2.81 -0.13 4.04
N GLU A 45 -3.40 0.78 3.26
CA GLU A 45 -3.96 0.41 1.96
C GLU A 45 -2.88 -0.03 0.98
N CYS A 46 -1.72 0.65 0.94
CA CYS A 46 -0.58 0.22 0.13
C CYS A 46 -0.08 -1.17 0.54
N SER A 47 0.06 -1.43 1.85
CA SER A 47 0.45 -2.76 2.35
C SER A 47 -0.51 -3.86 1.90
N LYS A 48 -1.84 -3.62 1.93
CA LYS A 48 -2.83 -4.59 1.45
C LYS A 48 -2.70 -4.88 -0.05
N PHE A 49 -2.42 -3.86 -0.86
CA PHE A 49 -2.19 -4.07 -2.29
C PHE A 49 -0.96 -4.96 -2.54
N LEU A 50 0.12 -4.72 -1.80
CA LEU A 50 1.34 -5.51 -1.88
C LEU A 50 1.11 -6.94 -1.41
N GLU A 51 0.44 -7.14 -0.27
CA GLU A 51 0.07 -8.46 0.23
C GLU A 51 -0.79 -9.25 -0.78
N ASN A 52 -1.77 -8.59 -1.41
CA ASN A 52 -2.56 -9.24 -2.45
C ASN A 52 -1.75 -9.58 -3.70
N ALA A 53 -0.81 -8.71 -4.09
CA ALA A 53 0.08 -8.98 -5.21
C ALA A 53 0.99 -10.19 -4.92
N GLU A 54 1.55 -10.26 -3.72
CA GLU A 54 2.36 -11.36 -3.22
C GLU A 54 1.59 -12.69 -3.27
N GLN A 55 0.40 -12.76 -2.67
CA GLN A 55 -0.47 -13.95 -2.70
C GLN A 55 -0.80 -14.42 -4.13
N ARG A 56 -1.01 -13.48 -5.06
CA ARG A 56 -1.27 -13.80 -6.47
C ARG A 56 -0.04 -14.38 -7.15
N ILE A 57 1.15 -13.87 -6.85
CA ILE A 57 2.41 -14.39 -7.37
C ILE A 57 2.65 -15.80 -6.81
N GLU A 58 2.50 -16.00 -5.50
CA GLU A 58 2.61 -17.32 -4.87
C GLU A 58 1.69 -18.36 -5.53
N THR A 59 0.45 -17.98 -5.87
CA THR A 59 -0.50 -18.87 -6.54
C THR A 59 -0.10 -19.23 -7.98
N ILE A 60 0.62 -18.34 -8.68
CA ILE A 60 1.07 -18.53 -10.06
C ILE A 60 2.33 -19.41 -10.12
N ILE A 61 3.15 -19.42 -9.07
CA ILE A 61 4.29 -20.35 -8.90
C ILE A 61 3.75 -21.74 -8.54
N LYS A 62 2.89 -22.26 -9.41
CA LYS A 62 2.67 -23.68 -9.59
C LYS A 62 3.93 -24.20 -10.27
N ASN A 63 4.60 -25.16 -9.65
CA ASN A 63 5.80 -25.76 -10.23
C ASN A 63 5.46 -26.52 -11.54
N GLU A 64 6.47 -26.93 -12.32
CA GLU A 64 6.29 -27.67 -13.58
C GLU A 64 5.57 -29.03 -13.39
N ASN A 65 5.38 -29.46 -12.14
CA ASN A 65 4.68 -30.68 -11.73
C ASN A 65 3.21 -30.44 -11.32
N GLY A 66 2.73 -29.19 -11.35
CA GLY A 66 1.36 -28.82 -11.01
C GLY A 66 1.05 -28.76 -9.51
N GLU A 67 2.08 -28.79 -8.66
CA GLU A 67 1.98 -28.67 -7.21
C GLU A 67 2.19 -27.21 -6.77
N TYR A 68 1.50 -26.81 -5.69
CA TYR A 68 1.65 -25.50 -5.08
C TYR A 68 2.81 -25.56 -4.08
N GLU A 69 3.90 -24.84 -4.34
CA GLU A 69 4.99 -24.65 -3.38
C GLU A 69 4.93 -23.25 -2.80
N GLN A 70 4.78 -23.15 -1.48
CA GLN A 70 4.90 -21.88 -0.76
C GLN A 70 6.39 -21.54 -0.63
N LYS A 71 6.91 -20.75 -1.57
CA LYS A 71 8.21 -20.10 -1.39
C LYS A 71 7.98 -18.70 -0.85
N GLU A 72 8.47 -18.48 0.36
CA GLU A 72 8.55 -17.15 0.96
C GLU A 72 9.26 -16.20 0.00
N PHE A 73 8.61 -15.08 -0.32
CA PHE A 73 9.11 -14.09 -1.25
C PHE A 73 10.27 -13.32 -0.59
N LEU A 74 11.47 -13.89 -0.62
CA LEU A 74 12.68 -13.21 -0.16
C LEU A 74 13.04 -12.11 -1.17
N LEU A 75 12.64 -10.87 -0.85
CA LEU A 75 13.22 -9.66 -1.42
C LEU A 75 14.67 -9.56 -0.91
N GLU A 76 15.63 -10.11 -1.68
CA GLU A 76 17.05 -9.73 -1.56
C GLU A 76 17.31 -8.38 -2.23
#